data_AF-A0A373BR60-F1
#
_entry.id   AF-A0A373BR60-F1
#
_cell.length_a   1.000
_cell.length_b   1.000
_cell.length_c   1.000
_cell.angle_alpha   90.00
_cell.angle_beta   90.00
_cell.angle_gamma   90.00
#
_symmetry.space_group_name_H-M   'P 1'
#
loop_
_entity.id
_entity.type
_entity.pdbx_description
1 polymer ?
#
loop_
_entity_poly.entity_id
_entity_poly.type
_entity_poly.pdbx_seq_one_letter_code
_entity_poly.pdbx_strand_id
1 'polypeptide(L)'
;MKKLENKIHIYELDCYKNATEEQKKKMRVRKERYFDLEGLPSEAVRKLLEDFVWERGKELAPSSLASEILYFNNIRHFLIKKNIKTLRYEDENKIILQLKSWMMEQGYALTSKKYRSVYEIVATETPGIVKHMKKILRYSQKDEEYLEQDRDVWELDKFEFPLRSNPIKNVKTINFKGISQITIRKEVKTVVFMHLKYMAIGSITAEMVATKRFCRYLALRYPKIKSLLDLTRDIMENYLTYLQTEAKERKNYRSDLYGLRRVIEDVGNHYDRQDIKNLFISTDFPSTPRYLFKFYSDETVKKLNENIFQMDEQIARALILHQLLGTRISDTLTLKTDCLSIRENRYFIRIEQVKSITFEKAISDEIAQLIIKSIDYTEEHYGKTKYIFVKKEDLSRPFQYSMLQHRVMQMIRKNDIRDENGELLNFGTHTFRHCYGKKLTEMHIDDWMIARLLGHKTLQSVHHYRKIGNKIMADETRAVREKIDMILMDVVKEWDGYEI
;
A
#
# COMPACT_ATOMS: atom_id res chain seq x y z
N MET A 1 1.94 -4.73 -45.67
CA MET A 1 0.81 -5.48 -45.08
C MET A 1 -0.36 -4.53 -44.97
N LYS A 2 -1.49 -4.82 -45.63
CA LYS A 2 -2.74 -4.03 -45.51
C LYS A 2 -3.16 -3.99 -44.03
N LYS A 3 -3.39 -2.80 -43.46
CA LYS A 3 -4.17 -2.66 -42.22
C LYS A 3 -5.53 -3.31 -42.49
N LEU A 4 -5.86 -4.36 -41.76
CA LEU A 4 -7.24 -4.87 -41.73
C LEU A 4 -8.01 -3.87 -40.88
N GLU A 5 -8.78 -2.97 -41.51
CA GLU A 5 -9.43 -1.82 -40.84
C GLU A 5 -10.24 -2.16 -39.59
N ASN A 6 -10.63 -3.43 -39.38
CA ASN A 6 -11.43 -3.86 -38.23
C ASN A 6 -10.69 -4.82 -37.26
N LYS A 7 -9.38 -5.02 -37.41
CA LYS A 7 -8.59 -5.92 -36.54
C LYS A 7 -7.31 -5.24 -36.09
N ILE A 8 -7.09 -5.20 -34.78
CA ILE A 8 -5.86 -4.66 -34.19
C ILE A 8 -5.06 -5.81 -33.60
N HIS A 9 -3.90 -6.09 -34.18
CA HIS A 9 -2.99 -7.10 -33.65
C HIS A 9 -1.97 -6.49 -32.67
N ILE A 10 -1.51 -7.28 -31.68
CA ILE A 10 -0.55 -6.80 -30.67
C ILE A 10 0.74 -6.28 -31.31
N TYR A 11 1.19 -6.89 -32.41
CA TYR A 11 2.43 -6.49 -33.08
C TYR A 11 2.35 -5.09 -33.73
N GLU A 12 1.14 -4.56 -33.91
CA GLU A 12 0.91 -3.21 -34.46
C GLU A 12 1.01 -2.14 -33.38
N LEU A 13 0.89 -2.51 -32.10
CA LEU A 13 0.88 -1.60 -30.95
C LEU A 13 2.29 -1.19 -30.53
N ASP A 14 2.41 0.02 -29.99
CA ASP A 14 3.68 0.64 -29.60
C ASP A 14 4.44 -0.18 -28.56
N CYS A 15 3.73 -0.77 -27.61
CA CYS A 15 4.30 -1.67 -26.62
C CYS A 15 5.12 -2.80 -27.25
N TYR A 16 4.67 -3.36 -28.38
CA TYR A 16 5.34 -4.48 -29.02
C TYR A 16 6.52 -4.00 -29.87
N LYS A 17 6.34 -2.87 -30.57
CA LYS A 17 7.40 -2.23 -31.35
C LYS A 17 8.59 -1.84 -30.46
N ASN A 18 8.30 -1.34 -29.26
CA ASN A 18 9.29 -0.89 -28.29
C ASN A 18 9.82 -2.01 -27.38
N ALA A 19 9.30 -3.23 -27.49
CA ALA A 19 9.75 -4.35 -26.66
C ALA A 19 11.13 -4.87 -27.09
N THR A 20 11.94 -5.30 -26.12
CA THR A 20 13.23 -5.95 -26.40
C THR A 20 13.03 -7.36 -26.98
N GLU A 21 14.05 -7.89 -27.67
CA GLU A 21 13.98 -9.23 -28.26
C GLU A 21 13.77 -10.34 -27.21
N GLU A 22 14.31 -10.18 -25.99
CA GLU A 22 14.02 -11.08 -24.88
C GLU A 22 12.56 -11.04 -24.45
N GLN A 23 11.96 -9.85 -24.39
CA GLN A 23 10.55 -9.68 -24.06
C GLN A 23 9.69 -10.34 -25.14
N LYS A 24 9.98 -10.09 -26.42
CA LYS A 24 9.29 -10.71 -27.55
C LYS A 24 9.42 -12.24 -27.58
N LYS A 25 10.57 -12.82 -27.19
CA LYS A 25 10.75 -14.28 -27.08
C LYS A 25 9.96 -14.91 -25.93
N LYS A 26 9.88 -14.24 -24.77
CA LYS A 26 9.08 -14.70 -23.63
C LYS A 26 7.57 -14.62 -23.90
N MET A 27 7.21 -13.77 -24.84
CA MET A 27 5.84 -13.55 -25.26
C MET A 27 5.36 -14.66 -26.19
N ARG A 28 4.50 -15.54 -25.68
CA ARG A 28 3.72 -16.48 -26.50
C ARG A 28 2.61 -15.75 -27.29
N VAL A 29 2.96 -14.69 -28.05
CA VAL A 29 2.00 -13.95 -28.88
C VAL A 29 1.65 -14.78 -30.09
N ARG A 30 0.40 -15.23 -30.09
CA ARG A 30 -0.21 -15.93 -31.22
C ARG A 30 -0.64 -14.88 -32.25
N LYS A 31 -0.10 -14.97 -33.47
CA LYS A 31 -0.42 -14.03 -34.56
C LYS A 31 -1.91 -14.02 -34.90
N GLU A 32 -2.60 -15.12 -34.59
CA GLU A 32 -4.03 -15.32 -34.83
C GLU A 32 -4.93 -14.58 -33.83
N ARG A 33 -4.38 -14.02 -32.74
CA ARG A 33 -5.15 -13.27 -31.74
C ARG A 33 -5.10 -11.77 -32.01
N TYR A 34 -6.26 -11.15 -32.05
CA TYR A 34 -6.45 -9.73 -32.31
C TYR A 34 -7.63 -9.17 -31.51
N PHE A 35 -7.61 -7.86 -31.31
CA PHE A 35 -8.79 -7.11 -30.90
C PHE A 35 -9.69 -6.95 -32.13
N ASP A 36 -10.89 -7.51 -32.05
CA ASP A 36 -11.87 -7.49 -33.15
C ASP A 36 -12.78 -6.26 -32.98
N LEU A 37 -12.91 -5.44 -34.02
CA LEU A 37 -13.78 -4.27 -34.06
C LEU A 37 -14.96 -4.42 -35.04
N GLU A 38 -15.05 -5.56 -35.74
CA GLU A 38 -16.06 -5.78 -36.77
C GLU A 38 -17.48 -5.79 -36.17
N GLY A 39 -18.52 -5.46 -36.92
CA GLY A 39 -19.92 -5.68 -36.51
C GLY A 39 -20.41 -4.94 -35.25
N LEU A 40 -19.65 -3.97 -34.72
CA LEU A 40 -20.08 -3.15 -33.59
C LEU A 40 -21.34 -2.32 -33.94
N PRO A 41 -22.24 -2.09 -32.98
CA PRO A 41 -23.58 -1.54 -33.24
C PRO A 41 -23.61 -0.04 -33.60
N SER A 42 -22.49 0.68 -33.43
CA SER A 42 -22.36 2.08 -33.84
C SER A 42 -20.90 2.46 -34.08
N GLU A 43 -20.71 3.47 -34.93
CA GLU A 43 -19.38 4.04 -35.22
C GLU A 43 -18.75 4.68 -33.97
N ALA A 44 -19.56 5.33 -33.13
CA ALA A 44 -19.09 5.94 -31.88
C ALA A 44 -18.48 4.89 -30.93
N VAL A 45 -19.10 3.72 -30.80
CA VAL A 45 -18.57 2.62 -29.98
C VAL A 45 -17.33 2.02 -30.62
N ARG A 46 -17.31 1.86 -31.95
CA ARG A 46 -16.13 1.38 -32.69
C ARG A 46 -14.92 2.27 -32.43
N LYS A 47 -15.06 3.56 -32.65
CA LYS A 47 -13.99 4.55 -32.44
C LYS A 47 -13.50 4.58 -30.99
N LEU A 48 -14.41 4.57 -30.02
CA LEU A 48 -14.04 4.53 -28.60
C LEU A 48 -13.21 3.29 -28.24
N LEU A 49 -13.62 2.11 -28.73
CA LEU A 49 -12.92 0.86 -28.46
C LEU A 49 -11.57 0.78 -29.19
N GLU A 50 -11.50 1.28 -30.42
CA GLU A 50 -10.25 1.41 -31.18
C GLU A 50 -9.25 2.30 -30.42
N ASP A 51 -9.66 3.53 -30.09
CA ASP A 51 -8.84 4.48 -29.36
C ASP A 51 -8.38 3.92 -28.01
N PHE A 52 -9.28 3.22 -27.30
CA PHE A 52 -8.97 2.55 -26.05
C PHE A 52 -7.84 1.52 -26.25
N VAL A 53 -7.91 0.66 -27.26
CA VAL A 53 -6.88 -0.35 -27.52
C VAL A 53 -5.53 0.29 -27.84
N TRP A 54 -5.51 1.33 -28.68
CA TRP A 54 -4.29 2.05 -29.03
C TRP A 54 -3.65 2.72 -27.81
N GLU A 55 -4.44 3.37 -26.96
CA GLU A 55 -3.91 4.03 -25.75
C GLU A 55 -3.34 3.02 -24.76
N ARG A 56 -4.04 1.90 -24.54
CA ARG A 56 -3.53 0.78 -23.73
C ARG A 56 -2.24 0.21 -24.31
N GLY A 57 -2.11 0.22 -25.64
CA GLY A 57 -0.91 -0.10 -26.41
C GLY A 57 0.32 0.76 -26.10
N LYS A 58 0.14 1.99 -25.62
CA LYS A 58 1.25 2.87 -25.20
C LYS A 58 1.70 2.61 -23.77
N GLU A 59 0.75 2.32 -22.89
CA GLU A 59 0.99 2.23 -21.44
C GLU A 59 1.44 0.85 -20.96
N LEU A 60 0.96 -0.22 -21.58
CA LEU A 60 1.11 -1.57 -21.05
C LEU A 60 2.28 -2.34 -21.63
N ALA A 61 2.80 -3.26 -20.81
CA ALA A 61 3.59 -4.35 -21.33
C ALA A 61 2.76 -5.21 -22.31
N PRO A 62 3.32 -5.63 -23.44
CA PRO A 62 2.61 -6.41 -24.44
C PRO A 62 1.95 -7.71 -23.93
N SER A 63 2.57 -8.40 -22.96
CA SER A 63 2.00 -9.61 -22.33
C SER A 63 0.72 -9.31 -21.55
N SER A 64 0.60 -8.11 -20.98
CA SER A 64 -0.61 -7.67 -20.29
C SER A 64 -1.74 -7.43 -21.29
N LEU A 65 -1.46 -6.83 -22.44
CA LEU A 65 -2.45 -6.66 -23.52
C LEU A 65 -2.93 -7.99 -24.09
N ALA A 66 -2.03 -8.97 -24.27
CA ALA A 66 -2.41 -10.30 -24.72
C ALA A 66 -3.46 -10.97 -23.81
N SER A 67 -3.42 -10.67 -22.51
CA SER A 67 -4.41 -11.16 -21.55
C SER A 67 -5.76 -10.43 -21.63
N GLU A 68 -5.80 -9.23 -22.22
CA GLU A 68 -7.01 -8.41 -22.36
C GLU A 68 -7.86 -8.78 -23.59
N ILE A 69 -7.26 -9.37 -24.64
CA ILE A 69 -7.95 -9.73 -25.90
C ILE A 69 -9.22 -10.55 -25.67
N LEU A 70 -9.15 -11.58 -24.83
CA LEU A 70 -10.31 -12.45 -24.56
C LEU A 70 -11.48 -11.65 -23.96
N TYR A 71 -11.18 -10.77 -23.00
CA TYR A 71 -12.21 -9.97 -22.35
C TYR A 71 -12.79 -8.93 -23.31
N PHE A 72 -11.94 -8.30 -24.11
CA PHE A 72 -12.35 -7.32 -25.11
C PHE A 72 -13.29 -7.95 -26.15
N ASN A 73 -12.91 -9.09 -26.75
CA ASN A 73 -13.73 -9.75 -27.76
C ASN A 73 -15.07 -10.26 -27.17
N ASN A 74 -15.08 -10.73 -25.93
CA ASN A 74 -16.33 -11.08 -25.25
C ASN A 74 -17.21 -9.84 -24.98
N ILE A 75 -16.62 -8.71 -24.62
CA ILE A 75 -17.35 -7.45 -24.44
C ILE A 75 -17.95 -6.99 -25.78
N ARG A 76 -17.19 -7.09 -26.88
CA ARG A 76 -17.73 -6.83 -28.23
C ARG A 76 -18.98 -7.68 -28.49
N HIS A 77 -18.93 -9.00 -28.26
CA HIS A 77 -20.10 -9.87 -28.44
C HIS A 77 -21.31 -9.42 -27.60
N PHE A 78 -21.07 -9.03 -26.34
CA PHE A 78 -22.09 -8.44 -25.48
C PHE A 78 -22.70 -7.16 -26.09
N LEU A 79 -21.86 -6.21 -26.54
CA LEU A 79 -22.31 -4.94 -27.10
C LEU A 79 -23.17 -5.15 -28.35
N ILE A 80 -22.78 -6.09 -29.22
CA ILE A 80 -23.54 -6.48 -30.41
C ILE A 80 -24.88 -7.10 -30.02
N LYS A 81 -24.87 -8.11 -29.13
CA LYS A 81 -26.07 -8.85 -28.75
C LYS A 81 -27.12 -7.98 -28.07
N LYS A 82 -26.68 -7.00 -27.26
CA LYS A 82 -27.56 -6.04 -26.58
C LYS A 82 -27.75 -4.73 -27.35
N ASN A 83 -27.20 -4.62 -28.57
CA ASN A 83 -27.29 -3.46 -29.45
C ASN A 83 -26.95 -2.12 -28.75
N ILE A 84 -25.86 -2.09 -27.99
CA ILE A 84 -25.46 -0.92 -27.18
C ILE A 84 -24.72 0.07 -28.06
N LYS A 85 -25.41 1.13 -28.47
CA LYS A 85 -24.89 2.13 -29.42
C LYS A 85 -24.05 3.25 -28.80
N THR A 86 -24.04 3.38 -27.48
CA THR A 86 -23.26 4.41 -26.76
C THR A 86 -22.69 3.83 -25.48
N LEU A 87 -21.47 4.26 -25.12
CA LEU A 87 -20.78 3.87 -23.90
C LEU A 87 -20.36 5.13 -23.16
N ARG A 88 -21.02 5.38 -22.04
CA ARG A 88 -20.81 6.55 -21.17
C ARG A 88 -20.54 6.09 -19.75
N TYR A 89 -19.69 6.82 -19.04
CA TYR A 89 -19.29 6.46 -17.69
C TYR A 89 -20.47 6.54 -16.70
N GLU A 90 -21.35 7.50 -16.91
CA GLU A 90 -22.56 7.77 -16.14
C GLU A 90 -23.49 6.54 -16.17
N ASP A 91 -23.47 5.80 -17.28
CA ASP A 91 -24.24 4.59 -17.50
C ASP A 91 -23.57 3.32 -16.91
N GLU A 92 -22.42 3.42 -16.20
CA GLU A 92 -21.65 2.25 -15.73
C GLU A 92 -22.53 1.24 -14.99
N ASN A 93 -23.36 1.69 -14.05
CA ASN A 93 -24.18 0.77 -13.26
C ASN A 93 -25.16 -0.02 -14.15
N LYS A 94 -25.81 0.67 -15.10
CA LYS A 94 -26.76 0.07 -16.05
C LYS A 94 -26.07 -0.91 -16.98
N ILE A 95 -24.94 -0.51 -17.57
CA ILE A 95 -24.18 -1.33 -18.51
C ILE A 95 -23.58 -2.56 -17.81
N ILE A 96 -23.06 -2.41 -16.59
CA ILE A 96 -22.51 -3.53 -15.82
C ILE A 96 -23.62 -4.50 -15.40
N LEU A 97 -24.83 -4.03 -15.10
CA LEU A 97 -25.98 -4.88 -14.82
C LEU A 97 -26.41 -5.68 -16.08
N GLN A 98 -26.48 -5.02 -17.23
CA GLN A 98 -26.76 -5.68 -18.52
C GLN A 98 -25.68 -6.70 -18.88
N LEU A 99 -24.41 -6.37 -18.65
CA LEU A 99 -23.29 -7.28 -18.87
C LEU A 99 -23.39 -8.51 -17.97
N LYS A 100 -23.69 -8.35 -16.68
CA LYS A 100 -23.88 -9.49 -15.77
C LYS A 100 -25.08 -10.36 -16.18
N SER A 101 -26.16 -9.74 -16.66
CA SER A 101 -27.33 -10.47 -17.15
C SER A 101 -26.97 -11.30 -18.39
N TRP A 102 -26.29 -10.70 -19.37
CA TRP A 102 -25.75 -11.41 -20.53
C TRP A 102 -24.75 -12.50 -20.16
N MET A 103 -23.90 -12.26 -19.16
CA MET A 103 -22.97 -13.26 -18.65
C MET A 103 -23.70 -14.50 -18.15
N MET A 104 -24.79 -14.32 -17.39
CA MET A 104 -25.63 -15.44 -16.95
C MET A 104 -26.28 -16.17 -18.13
N GLU A 105 -26.82 -15.44 -19.10
CA GLU A 105 -27.42 -16.02 -20.32
C GLU A 105 -26.43 -16.89 -21.12
N GLN A 106 -25.13 -16.55 -21.06
CA GLN A 106 -24.06 -17.29 -21.76
C GLN A 106 -23.32 -18.31 -20.87
N GLY A 107 -23.79 -18.54 -19.64
CA GLY A 107 -23.17 -19.49 -18.70
C GLY A 107 -21.85 -19.02 -18.06
N TYR A 108 -21.52 -17.73 -18.14
CA TYR A 108 -20.34 -17.17 -17.46
C TYR A 108 -20.59 -16.94 -15.96
N ALA A 109 -19.59 -17.27 -15.13
CA ALA A 109 -19.65 -17.03 -13.70
C ALA A 109 -19.65 -15.53 -13.36
N LEU A 110 -20.57 -15.11 -12.46
CA LEU A 110 -20.66 -13.74 -11.94
C LEU A 110 -19.57 -13.38 -10.92
N THR A 111 -18.85 -14.38 -10.44
CA THR A 111 -17.76 -14.23 -9.49
C THR A 111 -16.57 -15.05 -9.96
N SER A 112 -15.36 -14.52 -9.78
CA SER A 112 -14.12 -15.27 -9.99
C SER A 112 -13.55 -15.68 -8.64
N LYS A 113 -13.07 -16.92 -8.53
CA LYS A 113 -12.30 -17.38 -7.37
C LYS A 113 -10.83 -17.28 -7.72
N LYS A 114 -10.07 -16.52 -6.93
CA LYS A 114 -8.61 -16.44 -7.07
C LYS A 114 -7.95 -17.05 -5.86
N TYR A 115 -7.26 -18.17 -6.07
CA TYR A 115 -6.41 -18.74 -5.05
C TYR A 115 -5.19 -17.84 -4.85
N ARG A 116 -4.98 -17.39 -3.61
CA ARG A 116 -3.80 -16.64 -3.22
C ARG A 116 -2.87 -17.59 -2.48
N SER A 117 -1.98 -18.23 -3.23
CA SER A 117 -1.03 -19.24 -2.73
C SER A 117 -0.08 -18.73 -1.64
N VAL A 118 0.05 -17.42 -1.47
CA VAL A 118 0.85 -16.78 -0.41
C VAL A 118 0.05 -16.59 0.89
N TYR A 119 -1.26 -16.80 0.88
CA TYR A 119 -2.12 -16.73 2.07
C TYR A 119 -3.03 -17.95 2.26
N GLU A 120 -3.02 -18.93 1.35
CA GLU A 120 -3.94 -20.10 1.29
C GLU A 120 -5.42 -19.72 1.31
N ILE A 121 -5.73 -18.48 0.94
CA ILE A 121 -7.12 -18.02 0.87
C ILE A 121 -7.62 -18.08 -0.56
N VAL A 122 -8.85 -18.54 -0.72
CA VAL A 122 -9.62 -18.37 -1.95
C VAL A 122 -10.39 -17.06 -1.82
N ALA A 123 -9.93 -16.03 -2.54
CA ALA A 123 -10.61 -14.75 -2.56
C ALA A 123 -11.66 -14.74 -3.67
N THR A 124 -12.88 -14.33 -3.33
CA THR A 124 -13.91 -14.00 -4.33
C THR A 124 -13.61 -12.62 -4.90
N GLU A 125 -13.48 -12.54 -6.22
CA GLU A 125 -13.16 -11.31 -6.94
C GLU A 125 -14.16 -11.03 -8.07
N THR A 126 -14.21 -9.76 -8.48
CA THR A 126 -14.93 -9.35 -9.69
C THR A 126 -14.34 -10.05 -10.93
N PRO A 127 -15.17 -10.64 -11.82
CA PRO A 127 -14.71 -11.27 -13.05
C PRO A 127 -13.88 -10.35 -13.94
N GLY A 128 -12.92 -10.93 -14.67
CA GLY A 128 -12.01 -10.18 -15.55
C GLY A 128 -12.73 -9.35 -16.61
N ILE A 129 -13.79 -9.90 -17.21
CA ILE A 129 -14.63 -9.20 -18.19
C ILE A 129 -15.30 -7.95 -17.59
N VAL A 130 -15.85 -8.05 -16.38
CA VAL A 130 -16.48 -6.92 -15.68
C VAL A 130 -15.43 -5.86 -15.34
N LYS A 131 -14.24 -6.26 -14.88
CA LYS A 131 -13.12 -5.35 -14.64
C LYS A 131 -12.69 -4.64 -15.94
N HIS A 132 -12.66 -5.34 -17.08
CA HIS A 132 -12.28 -4.78 -18.36
C HIS A 132 -13.34 -3.81 -18.90
N MET A 133 -14.64 -4.14 -18.78
CA MET A 133 -15.73 -3.24 -19.16
C MET A 133 -15.66 -1.91 -18.39
N LYS A 134 -15.35 -1.96 -17.09
CA LYS A 134 -15.15 -0.74 -16.28
C LYS A 134 -13.98 0.11 -16.74
N LYS A 135 -12.92 -0.50 -17.32
CA LYS A 135 -11.80 0.27 -17.91
C LYS A 135 -12.26 1.03 -19.15
N ILE A 136 -13.01 0.38 -20.04
CA ILE A 136 -13.58 0.99 -21.25
C ILE A 136 -14.50 2.16 -20.87
N LEU A 137 -15.41 1.94 -19.93
CA LEU A 137 -16.32 2.99 -19.46
C LEU A 137 -15.59 4.15 -18.79
N ARG A 138 -14.51 3.90 -18.06
CA ARG A 138 -13.67 4.97 -17.50
C ARG A 138 -12.94 5.75 -18.59
N TYR A 139 -12.51 5.06 -19.64
CA TYR A 139 -11.85 5.69 -20.78
C TYR A 139 -12.79 6.58 -21.58
N SER A 140 -14.11 6.35 -21.58
CA SER A 140 -15.06 7.23 -22.29
C SER A 140 -15.08 8.67 -21.78
N GLN A 141 -14.49 8.95 -20.60
CA GLN A 141 -14.34 10.30 -20.03
C GLN A 141 -13.02 10.99 -20.46
N LYS A 142 -12.29 10.47 -21.46
CA LYS A 142 -10.99 11.03 -21.86
C LYS A 142 -11.09 12.42 -22.50
N ASP A 143 -12.16 12.64 -23.26
CA ASP A 143 -12.34 13.85 -24.09
C ASP A 143 -13.19 14.91 -23.37
N GLU A 144 -13.61 14.64 -22.13
CA GLU A 144 -14.38 15.56 -21.32
C GLU A 144 -13.44 16.44 -20.48
N GLU A 145 -13.58 17.77 -20.58
CA GLU A 145 -12.90 18.78 -19.74
C GLU A 145 -13.39 18.75 -18.28
N TYR A 146 -13.43 17.57 -17.66
CA TYR A 146 -13.65 17.46 -16.23
C TYR A 146 -12.33 17.65 -15.50
N LEU A 147 -12.33 18.55 -14.52
CA LEU A 147 -11.29 18.59 -13.50
C LEU A 147 -11.24 17.21 -12.82
N GLU A 148 -10.05 16.74 -12.47
CA GLU A 148 -9.90 15.41 -11.85
C GLU A 148 -10.78 15.26 -10.60
N GLN A 149 -10.95 16.37 -9.86
CA GLN A 149 -11.81 16.46 -8.68
C GLN A 149 -13.30 16.19 -8.95
N ASP A 150 -13.79 16.37 -10.18
CA ASP A 150 -15.19 16.11 -10.54
C ASP A 150 -15.45 14.62 -10.79
N ARG A 151 -14.40 13.83 -11.04
CA ARG A 151 -14.49 12.37 -11.23
C ARG A 151 -14.76 11.64 -9.92
N ASP A 152 -15.30 10.42 -10.01
CA ASP A 152 -15.51 9.55 -8.84
C ASP A 152 -14.31 8.65 -8.53
N VAL A 153 -13.31 8.65 -9.40
CA VAL A 153 -12.05 7.93 -9.21
C VAL A 153 -10.91 8.84 -9.63
N TRP A 154 -10.26 9.42 -8.62
CA TRP A 154 -9.15 10.34 -8.80
C TRP A 154 -7.85 9.61 -9.06
N GLU A 155 -7.12 10.05 -10.08
CA GLU A 155 -5.74 9.69 -10.38
C GLU A 155 -4.82 10.71 -9.72
N LEU A 156 -4.00 10.21 -8.80
CA LEU A 156 -3.20 11.08 -7.93
C LEU A 156 -2.10 11.82 -8.69
N ASP A 157 -1.65 11.28 -9.82
CA ASP A 157 -0.66 11.87 -10.72
C ASP A 157 -1.20 13.01 -11.58
N LYS A 158 -2.53 13.21 -11.64
CA LYS A 158 -3.16 14.34 -12.35
C LYS A 158 -3.32 15.61 -11.52
N PHE A 159 -2.98 15.57 -10.22
CA PHE A 159 -2.98 16.77 -9.40
C PHE A 159 -1.63 17.49 -9.50
N GLU A 160 -1.64 18.76 -9.87
CA GLU A 160 -0.46 19.60 -10.08
C GLU A 160 0.15 20.17 -8.78
N PHE A 161 -0.01 19.48 -7.66
CA PHE A 161 0.54 19.89 -6.36
C PHE A 161 1.20 18.73 -5.62
N PRO A 162 2.20 18.99 -4.75
CA PRO A 162 2.97 17.93 -4.12
C PRO A 162 2.10 17.12 -3.15
N LEU A 163 2.05 15.80 -3.38
CA LEU A 163 1.34 14.87 -2.52
C LEU A 163 2.25 14.23 -1.48
N ARG A 164 1.79 14.20 -0.22
CA ARG A 164 2.49 13.53 0.89
C ARG A 164 2.30 12.01 0.81
N SER A 165 3.05 11.37 -0.08
CA SER A 165 2.99 9.92 -0.31
C SER A 165 4.16 9.20 0.36
N ASN A 166 3.97 7.91 0.64
CA ASN A 166 5.06 7.05 1.09
C ASN A 166 5.67 6.36 -0.14
N PRO A 167 6.97 6.59 -0.47
CA PRO A 167 7.59 6.09 -1.70
C PRO A 167 7.51 4.56 -1.90
N ILE A 168 7.51 3.82 -0.79
CA ILE A 168 7.46 2.34 -0.78
C ILE A 168 6.04 1.77 -0.97
N LYS A 169 5.04 2.65 -1.15
CA LYS A 169 3.65 2.29 -1.45
C LYS A 169 3.26 2.79 -2.83
N ASN A 170 2.50 1.98 -3.56
CA ASN A 170 2.02 2.31 -4.89
C ASN A 170 0.53 2.66 -4.88
N VAL A 171 0.16 3.73 -4.17
CA VAL A 171 -1.22 4.25 -4.21
C VAL A 171 -1.33 5.18 -5.40
N LYS A 172 -2.09 4.78 -6.42
CA LYS A 172 -2.31 5.58 -7.64
C LYS A 172 -3.62 6.32 -7.67
N THR A 173 -4.63 5.81 -6.97
CA THR A 173 -6.00 6.32 -7.08
C THR A 173 -6.71 6.43 -5.74
N ILE A 174 -7.64 7.37 -5.67
CA ILE A 174 -8.67 7.45 -4.63
C ILE A 174 -10.02 7.21 -5.30
N ASN A 175 -10.77 6.24 -4.78
CA ASN A 175 -12.03 5.82 -5.39
C ASN A 175 -13.20 6.12 -4.46
N PHE A 176 -14.17 6.90 -4.92
CA PHE A 176 -15.37 7.31 -4.18
C PHE A 176 -16.61 6.49 -4.49
N LYS A 177 -16.58 5.59 -5.48
CA LYS A 177 -17.73 4.74 -5.88
C LYS A 177 -18.28 3.84 -4.77
N GLY A 178 -17.50 3.61 -3.71
CA GLY A 178 -17.97 2.90 -2.52
C GLY A 178 -18.97 3.70 -1.67
N ILE A 179 -19.23 4.96 -2.00
CA ILE A 179 -20.22 5.83 -1.36
C ILE A 179 -21.40 5.95 -2.32
N SER A 180 -22.51 5.26 -2.03
CA SER A 180 -23.67 5.21 -2.92
C SER A 180 -24.51 6.49 -2.90
N GLN A 181 -24.54 7.20 -1.77
CA GLN A 181 -25.27 8.46 -1.60
C GLN A 181 -24.55 9.58 -2.37
N ILE A 182 -25.21 10.17 -3.36
CA ILE A 182 -24.61 11.16 -4.28
C ILE A 182 -24.17 12.41 -3.52
N THR A 183 -25.00 12.93 -2.62
CA THR A 183 -24.67 14.15 -1.84
C THR A 183 -23.52 13.89 -0.87
N ILE A 184 -23.56 12.81 -0.07
CA ILE A 184 -22.40 12.39 0.76
C ILE A 184 -21.13 12.24 -0.07
N ARG A 185 -21.21 11.66 -1.27
CA ARG A 185 -20.04 11.50 -2.14
C ARG A 185 -19.43 12.86 -2.49
N LYS A 186 -20.25 13.85 -2.84
CA LYS A 186 -19.79 15.22 -3.13
C LYS A 186 -19.14 15.86 -1.90
N GLU A 187 -19.79 15.81 -0.75
CA GLU A 187 -19.27 16.35 0.52
C GLU A 187 -17.90 15.75 0.89
N VAL A 188 -17.81 14.42 0.82
CA VAL A 188 -16.57 13.69 1.12
C VAL A 188 -15.48 14.02 0.11
N LYS A 189 -15.81 14.16 -1.19
CA LYS A 189 -14.83 14.60 -2.20
C LYS A 189 -14.27 15.97 -1.85
N THR A 190 -15.12 16.95 -1.51
CA THR A 190 -14.65 18.30 -1.17
C THR A 190 -13.63 18.30 -0.03
N VAL A 191 -13.93 17.59 1.06
CA VAL A 191 -13.02 17.49 2.22
C VAL A 191 -11.77 16.69 1.89
N VAL A 192 -11.88 15.57 1.18
CA VAL A 192 -10.71 14.77 0.78
C VAL A 192 -9.78 15.55 -0.15
N PHE A 193 -10.32 16.42 -1.02
CA PHE A 193 -9.50 17.33 -1.83
C PHE A 193 -8.67 18.28 -0.95
N MET A 194 -9.25 18.82 0.12
CA MET A 194 -8.49 19.62 1.08
C MET A 194 -7.41 18.78 1.77
N HIS A 195 -7.76 17.56 2.22
CA HIS A 195 -6.83 16.66 2.90
C HIS A 195 -5.62 16.31 2.02
N LEU A 196 -5.80 16.16 0.70
CA LEU A 196 -4.69 15.88 -0.23
C LEU A 196 -3.55 16.90 -0.13
N LYS A 197 -3.85 18.16 0.20
CA LYS A 197 -2.86 19.25 0.26
C LYS A 197 -1.94 19.18 1.49
N TYR A 198 -2.38 18.55 2.58
CA TYR A 198 -1.64 18.59 3.85
C TYR A 198 -1.53 17.26 4.59
N MET A 199 -2.30 16.24 4.21
CA MET A 199 -2.29 14.93 4.87
C MET A 199 -1.55 13.87 4.06
N ALA A 200 -1.00 12.89 4.78
CA ALA A 200 -0.41 11.74 4.13
C ALA A 200 -1.50 10.91 3.41
N ILE A 201 -1.21 10.45 2.18
CA ILE A 201 -2.14 9.62 1.38
C ILE A 201 -2.58 8.36 2.14
N GLY A 202 -1.72 7.80 3.00
CA GLY A 202 -2.06 6.67 3.86
C GLY A 202 -3.17 6.97 4.86
N SER A 203 -3.24 8.20 5.39
CA SER A 203 -4.29 8.65 6.31
C SER A 203 -5.61 8.84 5.55
N ILE A 204 -5.57 9.50 4.40
CA ILE A 204 -6.73 9.68 3.51
C ILE A 204 -7.30 8.33 3.08
N THR A 205 -6.44 7.35 2.78
CA THR A 205 -6.88 5.99 2.45
C THR A 205 -7.63 5.34 3.62
N ALA A 206 -7.17 5.55 4.86
CA ALA A 206 -7.83 5.02 6.05
C ALA A 206 -9.19 5.70 6.30
N GLU A 207 -9.28 7.01 6.12
CA GLU A 207 -10.53 7.78 6.14
C GLU A 207 -11.51 7.23 5.12
N MET A 208 -11.09 7.08 3.86
CA MET A 208 -11.93 6.54 2.79
C MET A 208 -12.45 5.13 3.07
N VAL A 209 -11.67 4.27 3.73
CA VAL A 209 -12.13 2.94 4.15
C VAL A 209 -13.22 3.05 5.22
N ALA A 210 -13.02 3.90 6.23
CA ALA A 210 -13.99 4.11 7.29
C ALA A 210 -15.30 4.72 6.76
N THR A 211 -15.20 5.78 5.94
CA THR A 211 -16.35 6.47 5.34
C THR A 211 -17.14 5.53 4.45
N LYS A 212 -16.52 4.72 3.59
CA LYS A 212 -17.25 3.73 2.77
C LYS A 212 -18.00 2.70 3.62
N ARG A 213 -17.42 2.24 4.73
CA ARG A 213 -18.11 1.32 5.64
C ARG A 213 -19.35 1.98 6.22
N PHE A 214 -19.21 3.23 6.70
CA PHE A 214 -20.31 3.99 7.26
C PHE A 214 -21.40 4.26 6.22
N CYS A 215 -21.05 4.69 5.01
CA CYS A 215 -22.01 4.93 3.93
C CYS A 215 -22.77 3.66 3.52
N ARG A 216 -22.13 2.48 3.56
CA ARG A 216 -22.80 1.20 3.35
C ARG A 216 -23.81 0.88 4.46
N TYR A 217 -23.46 1.18 5.71
CA TYR A 217 -24.38 1.06 6.84
C TYR A 217 -25.58 2.01 6.69
N LEU A 218 -25.34 3.29 6.36
CA LEU A 218 -26.41 4.26 6.10
C LEU A 218 -27.31 3.83 4.95
N ALA A 219 -26.75 3.31 3.85
CA ALA A 219 -27.54 2.85 2.71
C ALA A 219 -28.51 1.72 3.09
N LEU A 220 -28.13 0.86 4.03
CA LEU A 220 -28.93 -0.29 4.46
C LEU A 220 -29.96 0.09 5.54
N ARG A 221 -29.55 0.85 6.56
CA ARG A 221 -30.36 1.10 7.76
C ARG A 221 -31.06 2.46 7.76
N TYR A 222 -30.49 3.45 7.05
CA TYR A 222 -30.96 4.84 7.02
C TYR A 222 -31.05 5.39 5.58
N PRO A 223 -31.82 4.76 4.67
CA PRO A 223 -31.85 5.12 3.25
C PRO A 223 -32.36 6.54 2.98
N LYS A 224 -33.06 7.15 3.94
CA LYS A 224 -33.54 8.54 3.88
C LYS A 224 -32.42 9.57 4.08
N ILE A 225 -31.32 9.20 4.74
CA ILE A 225 -30.18 10.08 4.97
C ILE A 225 -29.40 10.22 3.66
N LYS A 226 -29.34 11.45 3.14
CA LYS A 226 -28.68 11.76 1.86
C LYS A 226 -27.44 12.61 2.05
N SER A 227 -27.34 13.40 3.12
CA SER A 227 -26.19 14.22 3.47
C SER A 227 -25.56 13.76 4.80
N LEU A 228 -24.26 13.99 4.99
CA LEU A 228 -23.63 13.87 6.31
C LEU A 228 -24.09 14.97 7.27
N LEU A 229 -24.59 16.09 6.74
CA LEU A 229 -25.15 17.17 7.54
C LEU A 229 -26.47 16.74 8.22
N ASP A 230 -27.19 15.77 7.66
CA ASP A 230 -28.44 15.22 8.22
C ASP A 230 -28.20 14.26 9.41
N LEU A 231 -26.94 14.01 9.78
CA LEU A 231 -26.62 13.06 10.84
C LEU A 231 -27.07 13.58 12.21
N THR A 232 -27.71 12.70 12.97
CA THR A 232 -28.08 12.92 14.36
C THR A 232 -27.25 12.02 15.26
N ARG A 233 -27.25 12.34 16.57
CA ARG A 233 -26.55 11.54 17.57
C ARG A 233 -27.04 10.09 17.60
N ASP A 234 -28.36 9.88 17.53
CA ASP A 234 -28.97 8.54 17.54
C ASP A 234 -28.46 7.65 16.39
N ILE A 235 -28.25 8.23 15.20
CA ILE A 235 -27.71 7.49 14.05
C ILE A 235 -26.28 7.02 14.36
N MET A 236 -25.48 7.89 14.98
CA MET A 236 -24.11 7.59 15.36
C MET A 236 -24.04 6.51 16.44
N GLU A 237 -24.89 6.57 17.47
CA GLU A 237 -24.95 5.56 18.52
C GLU A 237 -25.37 4.19 17.99
N ASN A 238 -26.33 4.16 17.07
CA ASN A 238 -26.71 2.93 16.37
C ASN A 238 -25.56 2.39 15.52
N TYR A 239 -24.77 3.26 14.87
CA TYR A 239 -23.59 2.83 14.13
C TYR A 239 -22.48 2.28 15.04
N LEU A 240 -22.26 2.88 16.20
CA LEU A 240 -21.32 2.38 17.21
C LEU A 240 -21.76 0.99 17.71
N THR A 241 -23.04 0.80 17.95
CA THR A 241 -23.63 -0.50 18.32
C THR A 241 -23.41 -1.54 17.22
N TYR A 242 -23.66 -1.17 15.95
CA TYR A 242 -23.39 -2.03 14.80
C TYR A 242 -21.91 -2.45 14.73
N LEU A 243 -20.97 -1.51 14.99
CA LEU A 243 -19.54 -1.82 14.97
C LEU A 243 -19.13 -2.80 16.07
N GLN A 244 -19.82 -2.81 17.21
CA GLN A 244 -19.53 -3.71 18.34
C GLN A 244 -20.19 -5.09 18.20
N THR A 245 -21.35 -5.17 17.55
CA THR A 245 -22.19 -6.38 17.57
C THR A 245 -22.23 -7.13 16.23
N GLU A 246 -22.26 -6.41 15.10
CA GLU A 246 -22.49 -6.98 13.78
C GLU A 246 -21.24 -6.96 12.88
N ALA A 247 -20.42 -5.93 13.00
CA ALA A 247 -19.26 -5.74 12.13
C ALA A 247 -18.11 -6.71 12.48
N LYS A 248 -17.67 -7.52 11.50
CA LYS A 248 -16.65 -8.57 11.69
C LYS A 248 -15.36 -8.36 10.90
N GLU A 249 -15.20 -7.20 10.25
CA GLU A 249 -14.06 -6.98 9.36
C GLU A 249 -12.76 -6.61 10.08
N ARG A 250 -12.83 -6.17 11.34
CA ARG A 250 -11.66 -5.76 12.12
C ARG A 250 -11.77 -6.23 13.57
N LYS A 251 -10.62 -6.47 14.20
CA LYS A 251 -10.54 -6.72 15.64
C LYS A 251 -10.92 -5.48 16.48
N ASN A 252 -10.68 -4.29 15.95
CA ASN A 252 -11.04 -3.01 16.56
C ASN A 252 -11.26 -1.96 15.47
N TYR A 253 -12.21 -1.04 15.72
CA TYR A 253 -12.59 0.04 14.83
C TYR A 253 -12.14 1.44 15.31
N ARG A 254 -11.35 1.55 16.39
CA ARG A 254 -10.88 2.84 16.94
C ARG A 254 -10.30 3.79 15.88
N SER A 255 -9.32 3.33 15.09
CA SER A 255 -8.71 4.16 14.03
C SER A 255 -9.70 4.54 12.93
N ASP A 256 -10.65 3.66 12.64
CA ASP A 256 -11.69 3.90 11.64
C ASP A 256 -12.67 4.97 12.15
N LEU A 257 -13.02 4.94 13.44
CA LEU A 257 -13.85 5.96 14.06
C LEU A 257 -13.17 7.34 14.05
N TYR A 258 -11.87 7.41 14.35
CA TYR A 258 -11.14 8.69 14.24
C TYR A 258 -11.07 9.21 12.80
N GLY A 259 -10.86 8.32 11.83
CA GLY A 259 -10.88 8.70 10.41
C GLY A 259 -12.26 9.20 9.98
N LEU A 260 -13.31 8.48 10.37
CA LEU A 260 -14.70 8.88 10.08
C LEU A 260 -15.07 10.21 10.73
N ARG A 261 -14.72 10.39 12.03
CA ARG A 261 -14.94 11.62 12.76
C ARG A 261 -14.32 12.81 12.04
N ARG A 262 -13.04 12.71 11.66
CA ARG A 262 -12.35 13.79 10.95
C ARG A 262 -13.12 14.20 9.68
N VAL A 263 -13.48 13.23 8.84
CA VAL A 263 -14.23 13.51 7.61
C VAL A 263 -15.57 14.19 7.91
N ILE A 264 -16.34 13.70 8.90
CA ILE A 264 -17.64 14.26 9.26
C ILE A 264 -17.49 15.69 9.81
N GLU A 265 -16.54 15.91 10.72
CA GLU A 265 -16.28 17.23 11.32
C GLU A 265 -15.82 18.23 10.26
N ASP A 266 -14.94 17.82 9.35
CA ASP A 266 -14.46 18.70 8.27
C ASP A 266 -15.55 18.98 7.23
N VAL A 267 -16.49 18.05 7.00
CA VAL A 267 -17.69 18.33 6.19
C VAL A 267 -18.55 19.37 6.89
N GLY A 268 -18.85 19.21 8.19
CA GLY A 268 -19.63 20.21 8.91
C GLY A 268 -18.94 21.56 8.98
N ASN A 269 -17.62 21.61 9.18
CA ASN A 269 -16.85 22.85 9.13
C ASN A 269 -16.93 23.52 7.74
N HIS A 270 -16.88 22.74 6.67
CA HIS A 270 -16.94 23.29 5.32
C HIS A 270 -18.31 23.88 4.94
N TYR A 271 -19.39 23.36 5.54
CA TYR A 271 -20.77 23.78 5.31
C TYR A 271 -21.39 24.50 6.53
N ASP A 272 -20.56 25.08 7.41
CA ASP A 272 -20.97 25.87 8.59
C ASP A 272 -21.92 25.17 9.59
N ARG A 273 -21.93 23.83 9.62
CA ARG A 273 -22.68 22.98 10.57
C ARG A 273 -21.80 22.60 11.76
N GLN A 274 -21.54 23.56 12.64
CA GLN A 274 -20.55 23.41 13.72
C GLN A 274 -20.93 22.37 14.79
N ASP A 275 -22.21 22.18 15.05
CA ASP A 275 -22.75 21.22 16.01
C ASP A 275 -22.52 19.76 15.60
N ILE A 276 -22.09 19.49 14.36
CA ILE A 276 -21.68 18.15 13.92
C ILE A 276 -20.54 17.56 14.78
N LYS A 277 -19.71 18.43 15.38
CA LYS A 277 -18.62 18.01 16.28
C LYS A 277 -19.12 17.31 17.53
N ASN A 278 -20.36 17.59 17.94
CA ASN A 278 -21.00 16.98 19.10
C ASN A 278 -21.53 15.57 18.79
N LEU A 279 -21.49 15.12 17.53
CA LEU A 279 -21.88 13.77 17.15
C LEU A 279 -20.93 12.70 17.69
N PHE A 280 -19.70 13.06 18.06
CA PHE A 280 -18.72 12.16 18.67
C PHE A 280 -18.29 12.67 20.04
N ILE A 281 -18.48 11.85 21.07
CA ILE A 281 -17.99 12.09 22.42
C ILE A 281 -16.79 11.19 22.73
N SER A 282 -15.99 11.57 23.73
CA SER A 282 -14.73 10.86 24.07
C SER A 282 -14.95 9.38 24.40
N THR A 283 -16.09 9.03 24.99
CA THR A 283 -16.47 7.66 25.38
C THR A 283 -16.87 6.77 24.21
N ASP A 284 -17.14 7.31 23.03
CA ASP A 284 -17.47 6.51 21.83
C ASP A 284 -16.27 5.73 21.29
N PHE A 285 -15.07 6.19 21.63
CA PHE A 285 -13.83 5.63 21.09
C PHE A 285 -13.37 4.46 21.96
N PRO A 286 -13.31 3.23 21.40
CA PRO A 286 -12.86 2.06 22.16
C PRO A 286 -11.47 2.32 22.73
N SER A 287 -11.23 1.95 23.98
CA SER A 287 -9.91 2.08 24.61
C SER A 287 -8.82 1.45 23.75
N THR A 288 -7.61 2.02 23.78
CA THR A 288 -6.46 1.46 23.07
C THR A 288 -6.23 0.03 23.59
N PRO A 289 -6.34 -1.01 22.75
CA PRO A 289 -6.06 -2.37 23.19
C PRO A 289 -4.64 -2.43 23.73
N ARG A 290 -4.43 -3.13 24.85
CA ARG A 290 -3.08 -3.41 25.35
C ARG A 290 -2.38 -4.31 24.32
N TYR A 291 -1.55 -3.71 23.48
CA TYR A 291 -0.78 -4.46 22.50
C TYR A 291 0.39 -5.15 23.20
N LEU A 292 0.36 -6.48 23.21
CA LEU A 292 1.50 -7.29 23.61
C LEU A 292 2.45 -7.39 22.43
N PHE A 293 3.70 -6.93 22.61
CA PHE A 293 4.71 -7.09 21.59
C PHE A 293 4.97 -8.57 21.35
N LYS A 294 4.99 -8.94 20.07
CA LYS A 294 5.49 -10.23 19.62
C LYS A 294 6.98 -10.10 19.36
N PHE A 295 7.72 -11.15 19.67
CA PHE A 295 9.15 -11.29 19.40
C PHE A 295 9.38 -12.64 18.77
N TYR A 296 10.44 -12.75 17.97
CA TYR A 296 10.96 -14.03 17.54
C TYR A 296 12.10 -14.44 18.47
N SER A 297 12.24 -15.73 18.71
CA SER A 297 13.44 -16.29 19.36
C SER A 297 14.67 -16.10 18.46
N ASP A 298 15.86 -16.16 19.05
CA ASP A 298 17.11 -16.08 18.27
C ASP A 298 17.24 -17.23 17.27
N GLU A 299 16.74 -18.42 17.62
CA GLU A 299 16.67 -19.58 16.73
C GLU A 299 15.77 -19.32 15.52
N THR A 300 14.58 -18.76 15.75
CA THR A 300 13.64 -18.38 14.67
C THR A 300 14.25 -17.31 13.77
N VAL A 301 14.91 -16.30 14.35
CA VAL A 301 15.61 -15.26 13.57
C VAL A 301 16.75 -15.86 12.76
N LYS A 302 17.56 -16.75 13.35
CA LYS A 302 18.66 -17.44 12.67
C LYS A 302 18.14 -18.27 11.48
N LYS A 303 17.14 -19.14 11.71
CA LYS A 303 16.51 -19.95 10.67
C LYS A 303 15.94 -19.07 9.55
N LEU A 304 15.30 -17.96 9.90
CA LEU A 304 14.80 -17.02 8.91
C LEU A 304 15.93 -16.40 8.09
N ASN A 305 17.01 -15.96 8.75
CA ASN A 305 18.15 -15.30 8.09
C ASN A 305 18.90 -16.26 7.16
N GLU A 306 19.09 -17.52 7.54
CA GLU A 306 19.66 -18.57 6.68
C GLU A 306 18.91 -18.66 5.34
N ASN A 307 17.58 -18.54 5.37
CA ASN A 307 16.77 -18.55 4.17
C ASN A 307 16.76 -17.21 3.43
N ILE A 308 16.84 -16.08 4.14
CA ILE A 308 16.99 -14.75 3.54
C ILE A 308 18.28 -14.65 2.74
N PHE A 309 19.39 -15.24 3.21
CA PHE A 309 20.66 -15.24 2.48
C PHE A 309 20.63 -15.98 1.15
N GLN A 310 19.65 -16.86 0.94
CA GLN A 310 19.42 -17.56 -0.33
C GLN A 310 18.48 -16.80 -1.27
N MET A 311 17.97 -15.63 -0.86
CA MET A 311 17.15 -14.78 -1.70
C MET A 311 18.03 -13.93 -2.63
N ASP A 312 17.37 -13.17 -3.52
CA ASP A 312 18.01 -12.11 -4.30
C ASP A 312 18.87 -11.20 -3.41
N GLU A 313 20.09 -10.92 -3.88
CA GLU A 313 21.15 -10.29 -3.10
C GLU A 313 20.74 -8.94 -2.48
N GLN A 314 20.08 -8.07 -3.25
CA GLN A 314 19.61 -6.78 -2.74
C GLN A 314 18.41 -6.92 -1.79
N ILE A 315 17.55 -7.90 -2.01
CA ILE A 315 16.46 -8.20 -1.06
C ILE A 315 17.02 -8.73 0.27
N ALA A 316 18.02 -9.59 0.22
CA ALA A 316 18.70 -10.08 1.42
C ALA A 316 19.34 -8.92 2.19
N ARG A 317 20.12 -8.07 1.51
CA ARG A 317 20.75 -6.88 2.11
C ARG A 317 19.73 -5.94 2.75
N ALA A 318 18.61 -5.64 2.05
CA ALA A 318 17.54 -4.79 2.59
C ALA A 318 16.92 -5.36 3.87
N LEU A 319 16.67 -6.67 3.92
CA LEU A 319 16.05 -7.33 5.07
C LEU A 319 17.00 -7.44 6.26
N ILE A 320 18.29 -7.72 6.01
CA ILE A 320 19.31 -7.79 7.05
C ILE A 320 19.59 -6.39 7.62
N LEU A 321 19.74 -5.37 6.77
CA LEU A 321 19.89 -3.99 7.22
C LEU A 321 18.68 -3.52 8.03
N HIS A 322 17.47 -3.90 7.65
CA HIS A 322 16.27 -3.59 8.44
C HIS A 322 16.34 -4.19 9.86
N GLN A 323 16.87 -5.40 10.00
CA GLN A 323 17.05 -6.04 11.30
C GLN A 323 18.17 -5.39 12.13
N LEU A 324 19.32 -5.11 11.50
CA LEU A 324 20.50 -4.55 12.17
C LEU A 324 20.31 -3.07 12.57
N LEU A 325 19.61 -2.30 11.76
CA LEU A 325 19.34 -0.89 12.05
C LEU A 325 18.18 -0.70 13.03
N GLY A 326 17.29 -1.69 13.19
CA GLY A 326 16.11 -1.57 14.05
C GLY A 326 15.13 -0.46 13.63
N THR A 327 15.24 0.06 12.40
CA THR A 327 14.43 1.17 11.87
C THR A 327 13.06 0.67 11.41
N ARG A 328 12.20 1.57 10.89
CA ARG A 328 10.99 1.10 10.19
C ARG A 328 11.42 0.63 8.81
N ILE A 329 10.73 -0.38 8.26
CA ILE A 329 11.04 -0.89 6.92
C ILE A 329 10.95 0.19 5.84
N SER A 330 10.05 1.17 6.02
CA SER A 330 10.00 2.34 5.12
C SER A 330 11.33 3.07 5.07
N ASP A 331 11.95 3.26 6.23
CA ASP A 331 13.16 4.06 6.38
C ASP A 331 14.36 3.33 5.76
N THR A 332 14.44 2.00 5.95
CA THR A 332 15.47 1.14 5.30
C THR A 332 15.34 1.16 3.78
N LEU A 333 14.12 0.96 3.26
CA LEU A 333 13.90 0.93 1.81
C LEU A 333 14.05 2.31 1.15
N THR A 334 13.98 3.41 1.91
CA THR A 334 14.22 4.77 1.42
C THR A 334 15.62 5.30 1.76
N LEU A 335 16.56 4.45 2.21
CA LEU A 335 17.95 4.86 2.39
C LEU A 335 18.51 5.39 1.07
N LYS A 336 19.15 6.57 1.13
CA LYS A 336 19.80 7.19 -0.01
C LYS A 336 21.23 6.68 -0.18
N THR A 337 21.77 6.84 -1.39
CA THR A 337 23.15 6.45 -1.72
C THR A 337 24.19 7.29 -0.98
N ASP A 338 23.83 8.51 -0.55
CA ASP A 338 24.66 9.44 0.24
C ASP A 338 24.42 9.34 1.76
N CYS A 339 23.86 8.23 2.25
CA CYS A 339 23.46 8.12 3.66
C CYS A 339 24.60 7.91 4.66
N LEU A 340 25.83 7.65 4.21
CA LEU A 340 26.98 7.41 5.07
C LEU A 340 27.87 8.64 5.20
N SER A 341 28.38 8.87 6.42
CA SER A 341 29.44 9.85 6.68
C SER A 341 30.44 9.28 7.68
N ILE A 342 31.68 9.78 7.66
CA ILE A 342 32.72 9.42 8.62
C ILE A 342 33.00 10.64 9.49
N ARG A 343 32.97 10.46 10.81
CA ARG A 343 33.33 11.48 11.81
C ARG A 343 34.20 10.81 12.86
N GLU A 344 35.35 11.40 13.17
CA GLU A 344 36.26 10.89 14.22
C GLU A 344 36.54 9.37 14.07
N ASN A 345 36.81 8.94 12.84
CA ASN A 345 37.10 7.54 12.48
C ASN A 345 35.95 6.55 12.77
N ARG A 346 34.70 7.03 12.87
CA ARG A 346 33.49 6.21 13.01
C ARG A 346 32.47 6.49 11.90
N TYR A 347 31.75 5.46 11.49
CA TYR A 347 30.68 5.59 10.52
C TYR A 347 29.38 6.07 11.17
N PHE A 348 28.74 7.03 10.51
CA PHE A 348 27.41 7.52 10.85
C PHE A 348 26.47 7.28 9.66
N ILE A 349 25.25 6.85 9.97
CA ILE A 349 24.16 6.74 9.01
C ILE A 349 23.14 7.85 9.21
N ARG A 350 22.78 8.53 8.12
CA ARG A 350 21.70 9.50 8.05
C ARG A 350 20.42 8.86 7.54
N ILE A 351 19.36 8.93 8.33
CA ILE A 351 18.06 8.31 8.02
C ILE A 351 16.98 9.39 7.96
N GLU A 352 16.50 9.65 6.75
CA GLU A 352 15.38 10.56 6.49
C GLU A 352 14.04 9.81 6.66
N GLN A 353 13.45 9.88 7.86
CA GLN A 353 12.22 9.14 8.14
C GLN A 353 11.03 9.68 7.33
N VAL A 354 10.30 8.78 6.66
CA VAL A 354 9.13 9.13 5.84
C VAL A 354 8.00 9.82 6.63
N LYS A 355 7.92 9.57 7.95
CA LYS A 355 6.82 10.03 8.82
C LYS A 355 7.24 11.06 9.87
N SER A 356 8.51 11.39 9.97
CA SER A 356 9.07 12.01 11.17
C SER A 356 10.32 12.83 10.80
N ILE A 357 11.19 13.08 11.77
CA ILE A 357 12.42 13.82 11.60
C ILE A 357 13.51 12.95 10.98
N THR A 358 14.42 13.60 10.27
CA THR A 358 15.73 13.02 9.93
C THR A 358 16.54 12.88 11.20
N PHE A 359 17.24 11.77 11.34
CA PHE A 359 18.17 11.57 12.45
C PHE A 359 19.42 10.85 11.95
N GLU A 360 20.48 10.97 12.73
CA GLU A 360 21.76 10.31 12.49
C GLU A 360 22.12 9.43 13.69
N LYS A 361 22.78 8.31 13.41
CA LYS A 361 23.35 7.46 14.46
C LYS A 361 24.65 6.82 14.01
N ALA A 362 25.52 6.56 14.97
CA ALA A 362 26.71 5.75 14.75
C ALA A 362 26.31 4.32 14.38
N ILE A 363 27.11 3.69 13.52
CA ILE A 363 26.96 2.29 13.10
C ILE A 363 28.33 1.60 13.15
N SER A 364 28.32 0.27 13.26
CA SER A 364 29.55 -0.51 13.19
C SER A 364 30.10 -0.57 11.76
N ASP A 365 31.39 -0.91 11.65
CA ASP A 365 32.07 -1.06 10.36
C ASP A 365 31.42 -2.13 9.49
N GLU A 366 30.90 -3.22 10.08
CA GLU A 366 30.21 -4.28 9.33
C GLU A 366 28.90 -3.79 8.72
N ILE A 367 28.14 -2.96 9.45
CA ILE A 367 26.91 -2.34 8.92
C ILE A 367 27.28 -1.36 7.80
N ALA A 368 28.33 -0.56 7.99
CA ALA A 368 28.80 0.38 6.96
C ALA A 368 29.23 -0.36 5.68
N GLN A 369 30.02 -1.43 5.82
CA GLN A 369 30.43 -2.28 4.70
C GLN A 369 29.24 -2.92 3.98
N LEU A 370 28.22 -3.37 4.71
CA LEU A 370 26.99 -3.91 4.10
C LEU A 370 26.22 -2.84 3.31
N ILE A 371 26.20 -1.60 3.80
CA ILE A 371 25.59 -0.46 3.09
C ILE A 371 26.40 -0.10 1.84
N ILE A 372 27.73 -0.01 1.95
CA ILE A 372 28.63 0.25 0.81
C ILE A 372 28.42 -0.80 -0.28
N LYS A 373 28.47 -2.09 0.07
CA LYS A 373 28.19 -3.18 -0.89
C LYS A 373 26.81 -3.04 -1.54
N SER A 374 25.82 -2.60 -0.76
CA SER A 374 24.46 -2.36 -1.27
C SER A 374 24.41 -1.21 -2.29
N ILE A 375 25.17 -0.13 -2.05
CA ILE A 375 25.35 1.01 -2.97
C ILE A 375 26.07 0.56 -4.24
N ASP A 376 27.22 -0.10 -4.10
CA ASP A 376 28.07 -0.55 -5.22
C ASP A 376 27.28 -1.42 -6.20
N TYR A 377 26.53 -2.38 -5.69
CA TYR A 377 25.67 -3.23 -6.53
C TYR A 377 24.66 -2.40 -7.32
N THR A 378 24.01 -1.42 -6.68
CA THR A 378 23.00 -0.61 -7.35
C THR A 378 23.63 0.28 -8.41
N GLU A 379 24.82 0.83 -8.15
CA GLU A 379 25.57 1.62 -9.13
C GLU A 379 26.06 0.76 -10.31
N GLU A 380 26.55 -0.45 -10.06
CA GLU A 380 26.99 -1.40 -11.09
C GLU A 380 25.83 -1.81 -12.01
N HIS A 381 24.64 -2.04 -11.46
CA HIS A 381 23.49 -2.56 -12.22
C HIS A 381 22.62 -1.47 -12.86
N TYR A 382 22.54 -0.29 -12.23
CA TYR A 382 21.57 0.76 -12.59
C TYR A 382 22.17 2.16 -12.70
N GLY A 383 23.47 2.32 -12.45
CA GLY A 383 24.14 3.62 -12.40
C GLY A 383 23.75 4.44 -11.16
N LYS A 384 24.03 5.74 -11.22
CA LYS A 384 23.75 6.67 -10.11
C LYS A 384 22.25 6.83 -9.89
N THR A 385 21.79 6.48 -8.71
CA THR A 385 20.38 6.57 -8.31
C THR A 385 20.23 7.26 -6.96
N LYS A 386 19.01 7.71 -6.66
CA LYS A 386 18.69 8.41 -5.40
C LYS A 386 18.66 7.47 -4.19
N TYR A 387 18.14 6.26 -4.36
CA TYR A 387 17.96 5.29 -3.28
C TYR A 387 18.90 4.10 -3.47
N ILE A 388 19.28 3.45 -2.37
CA ILE A 388 20.07 2.21 -2.45
C ILE A 388 19.23 1.09 -3.06
N PHE A 389 17.99 0.92 -2.61
CA PHE A 389 17.11 -0.17 -3.04
C PHE A 389 16.09 0.29 -4.08
N VAL A 390 16.44 0.26 -5.36
CA VAL A 390 15.61 0.81 -6.46
C VAL A 390 14.71 -0.21 -7.13
N LYS A 391 13.54 0.24 -7.59
CA LYS A 391 12.64 -0.57 -8.40
C LYS A 391 13.17 -0.66 -9.83
N LYS A 392 13.39 -1.87 -10.34
CA LYS A 392 13.94 -2.13 -11.68
C LYS A 392 13.23 -1.41 -12.81
N GLU A 393 11.90 -1.33 -12.77
CA GLU A 393 11.11 -0.68 -13.84
C GLU A 393 11.03 0.84 -13.72
N ASP A 394 11.46 1.41 -12.59
CA ASP A 394 11.40 2.85 -12.31
C ASP A 394 12.42 3.20 -11.22
N LEU A 395 13.64 3.56 -11.66
CA LEU A 395 14.80 3.81 -10.80
C LEU A 395 14.62 5.03 -9.88
N SER A 396 13.62 5.87 -10.14
CA SER A 396 13.26 7.00 -9.26
C SER A 396 12.57 6.54 -7.97
N ARG A 397 12.10 5.29 -7.93
CA ARG A 397 11.32 4.74 -6.83
C ARG A 397 12.08 3.64 -6.09
N PRO A 398 11.92 3.58 -4.75
CA PRO A 398 12.50 2.49 -4.01
C PRO A 398 11.69 1.19 -4.19
N PHE A 399 12.26 0.09 -3.69
CA PHE A 399 11.55 -1.16 -3.50
C PHE A 399 10.18 -0.94 -2.85
N GLN A 400 9.18 -1.61 -3.42
CA GLN A 400 7.81 -1.54 -2.91
C GLN A 400 7.65 -2.56 -1.79
N TYR A 401 7.06 -2.13 -0.67
CA TYR A 401 6.86 -3.01 0.49
C TYR A 401 6.02 -4.25 0.14
N SER A 402 5.01 -4.10 -0.71
CA SER A 402 4.19 -5.23 -1.15
C SER A 402 4.97 -6.28 -1.94
N MET A 403 5.99 -5.86 -2.71
CA MET A 403 6.88 -6.76 -3.44
C MET A 403 7.75 -7.55 -2.45
N LEU A 404 8.35 -6.84 -1.49
CA LEU A 404 9.19 -7.46 -0.46
C LEU A 404 8.39 -8.44 0.40
N GLN A 405 7.22 -8.02 0.89
CA GLN A 405 6.31 -8.86 1.67
C GLN A 405 5.92 -10.12 0.90
N HIS A 406 5.58 -10.00 -0.39
CA HIS A 406 5.23 -11.16 -1.21
C HIS A 406 6.40 -12.14 -1.33
N ARG A 407 7.62 -11.65 -1.63
CA ARG A 407 8.80 -12.52 -1.78
C ARG A 407 9.17 -13.22 -0.47
N VAL A 408 9.13 -12.51 0.66
CA VAL A 408 9.42 -13.12 1.96
C VAL A 408 8.38 -14.16 2.34
N MET A 409 7.08 -13.85 2.20
CA MET A 409 6.03 -14.81 2.51
C MET A 409 6.07 -16.05 1.59
N GLN A 410 6.44 -15.88 0.32
CA GLN A 410 6.65 -17.00 -0.59
C GLN A 410 7.83 -17.88 -0.16
N MET A 411 8.95 -17.27 0.24
CA MET A 411 10.13 -18.00 0.73
C MET A 411 9.79 -18.78 2.02
N ILE A 412 9.16 -18.12 3.00
CA ILE A 412 8.74 -18.73 4.26
C ILE A 412 7.91 -19.98 4.00
N ARG A 413 6.97 -19.91 3.05
CA ARG A 413 6.11 -21.03 2.70
C ARG A 413 6.83 -22.14 1.97
N LYS A 414 7.64 -21.78 0.97
CA LYS A 414 8.41 -22.76 0.18
C LYS A 414 9.30 -23.61 1.08
N ASN A 415 9.86 -22.99 2.12
CA ASN A 415 10.82 -23.63 3.01
C ASN A 415 10.20 -24.02 4.38
N ASP A 416 8.86 -23.97 4.49
CA ASP A 416 8.08 -24.28 5.71
C ASP A 416 8.68 -23.70 7.00
N ILE A 417 8.99 -22.40 6.98
CA ILE A 417 9.58 -21.71 8.13
C ILE A 417 8.48 -21.46 9.15
N ARG A 418 8.56 -22.18 10.27
CA ARG A 418 7.64 -22.10 11.40
C ARG A 418 8.28 -21.43 12.61
N ASP A 419 7.45 -20.81 13.44
CA ASP A 419 7.82 -20.31 14.75
C ASP A 419 7.86 -21.44 15.80
N GLU A 420 8.18 -21.07 17.04
CA GLU A 420 8.25 -21.99 18.18
C GLU A 420 6.92 -22.71 18.51
N ASN A 421 5.79 -22.18 18.07
CA ASN A 421 4.46 -22.79 18.27
C ASN A 421 4.08 -23.72 17.11
N GLY A 422 4.97 -23.91 16.13
CA GLY A 422 4.69 -24.67 14.92
C GLY A 422 3.80 -23.92 13.91
N GLU A 423 3.49 -22.64 14.14
CA GLU A 423 2.74 -21.82 13.19
C GLU A 423 3.65 -21.31 12.07
N LEU A 424 3.14 -21.19 10.84
CA LEU A 424 3.90 -20.59 9.76
C LEU A 424 4.29 -19.15 10.13
N LEU A 425 5.58 -18.85 10.02
CA LEU A 425 6.12 -17.56 10.39
C LEU A 425 5.46 -16.46 9.55
N ASN A 426 4.94 -15.41 10.19
CA ASN A 426 4.40 -14.27 9.45
C ASN A 426 5.49 -13.20 9.26
N PHE A 427 5.50 -12.47 8.16
CA PHE A 427 6.44 -11.37 7.95
C PHE A 427 5.98 -10.10 8.67
N GLY A 428 6.30 -9.99 9.95
CA GLY A 428 6.07 -8.78 10.74
C GLY A 428 7.28 -7.85 10.71
N THR A 429 7.32 -6.86 9.81
CA THR A 429 8.44 -5.91 9.77
C THR A 429 8.62 -5.11 11.06
N HIS A 430 7.52 -4.86 11.76
CA HIS A 430 7.57 -4.28 13.10
C HIS A 430 8.08 -5.25 14.17
N THR A 431 7.92 -6.56 14.00
CA THR A 431 8.46 -7.58 14.91
C THR A 431 9.98 -7.51 14.97
N PHE A 432 10.69 -7.35 13.84
CA PHE A 432 12.15 -7.20 13.86
C PHE A 432 12.61 -5.98 14.65
N ARG A 433 11.90 -4.87 14.49
CA ARG A 433 12.14 -3.66 15.27
C ARG A 433 11.88 -3.88 16.76
N HIS A 434 10.86 -4.68 17.11
CA HIS A 434 10.62 -5.05 18.50
C HIS A 434 11.72 -5.96 19.04
N CYS A 435 12.17 -6.97 18.29
CA CYS A 435 13.31 -7.80 18.65
C CYS A 435 14.56 -6.96 18.89
N TYR A 436 14.86 -6.00 18.02
CA TYR A 436 15.97 -5.07 18.21
C TYR A 436 15.82 -4.25 19.49
N GLY A 437 14.66 -3.62 19.71
CA GLY A 437 14.39 -2.85 20.93
C GLY A 437 14.50 -3.70 22.21
N LYS A 438 14.04 -4.96 22.17
CA LYS A 438 14.18 -5.92 23.26
C LYS A 438 15.65 -6.24 23.55
N LYS A 439 16.45 -6.51 22.51
CA LYS A 439 17.90 -6.74 22.68
C LYS A 439 18.61 -5.56 23.32
N LEU A 440 18.28 -4.33 22.92
CA LEU A 440 18.85 -3.13 23.57
C LEU A 440 18.47 -3.04 25.06
N THR A 441 17.24 -3.42 25.43
CA THR A 441 16.87 -3.47 26.86
C THR A 441 17.57 -4.58 27.63
N GLU A 442 17.83 -5.73 26.99
CA GLU A 442 18.60 -6.85 27.57
C GLU A 442 20.06 -6.46 27.78
N MET A 443 20.63 -5.65 26.87
CA MET A 443 21.96 -5.04 26.99
C MET A 443 22.01 -3.85 27.97
N HIS A 444 20.97 -3.62 28.77
CA HIS A 444 20.88 -2.56 29.79
C HIS A 444 21.06 -1.13 29.28
N ILE A 445 20.79 -0.88 27.99
CA ILE A 445 20.85 0.46 27.42
C ILE A 445 19.71 1.31 28.01
N ASP A 446 20.00 2.58 28.32
CA ASP A 446 19.02 3.50 28.88
C ASP A 446 17.88 3.82 27.89
N ASP A 447 16.70 4.17 28.43
CA ASP A 447 15.50 4.35 27.61
C ASP A 447 15.60 5.50 26.61
N TRP A 448 16.40 6.53 26.94
CA TRP A 448 16.61 7.67 26.07
C TRP A 448 17.48 7.30 24.87
N MET A 449 18.57 6.57 25.10
CA MET A 449 19.43 6.04 24.04
C MET A 449 18.66 5.06 23.14
N ILE A 450 17.83 4.18 23.71
CA ILE A 450 16.96 3.29 22.92
C ILE A 450 16.02 4.10 22.04
N ALA A 451 15.39 5.15 22.58
CA ALA A 451 14.51 6.02 21.81
C ALA A 451 15.27 6.69 20.65
N ARG A 452 16.50 7.17 20.87
CA ARG A 452 17.35 7.80 19.86
C ARG A 452 17.76 6.81 18.77
N LEU A 453 18.25 5.62 19.13
CA LEU A 453 18.65 4.56 18.20
C LEU A 453 17.52 4.06 17.31
N LEU A 454 16.29 4.06 17.85
CA LEU A 454 15.09 3.71 17.13
C LEU A 454 14.48 4.89 16.36
N GLY A 455 14.89 6.13 16.60
CA GLY A 455 14.29 7.33 16.03
C GLY A 455 12.85 7.57 16.52
N HIS A 456 12.63 7.43 17.83
CA HIS A 456 11.38 7.81 18.51
C HIS A 456 11.41 9.28 18.91
N LYS A 457 10.26 9.96 18.82
CA LYS A 457 10.09 11.34 19.31
C LYS A 457 9.89 11.41 20.83
N THR A 458 9.42 10.31 21.44
CA THR A 458 9.07 10.24 22.86
C THR A 458 9.49 8.89 23.45
N LEU A 459 9.64 8.84 24.78
CA LEU A 459 10.01 7.63 25.52
C LEU A 459 8.85 6.65 25.74
N GLN A 460 7.61 7.06 25.45
CA GLN A 460 6.39 6.30 25.77
C GLN A 460 6.39 4.88 25.19
N SER A 461 6.96 4.70 23.99
CA SER A 461 7.03 3.40 23.33
C SER A 461 8.11 2.48 23.90
N VAL A 462 9.10 3.01 24.64
CA VAL A 462 10.26 2.25 25.15
C VAL A 462 9.89 1.40 26.36
N HIS A 463 8.99 1.89 27.22
CA HIS A 463 8.47 1.15 28.39
C HIS A 463 7.93 -0.24 28.04
N HIS A 464 7.37 -0.38 26.84
CA HIS A 464 6.83 -1.65 26.38
C HIS A 464 7.91 -2.73 26.13
N TYR A 465 9.17 -2.34 25.91
CA TYR A 465 10.31 -3.28 25.82
C TYR A 465 10.77 -3.72 27.23
N ARG A 466 10.90 -2.79 28.18
CA ARG A 466 11.38 -3.07 29.55
C ARG A 466 10.49 -3.99 30.38
N LYS A 467 9.16 -3.90 30.22
CA LYS A 467 8.22 -4.80 30.93
C LYS A 467 8.49 -6.29 30.73
N ILE A 468 9.28 -6.67 29.72
CA ILE A 468 9.54 -8.05 29.33
C ILE A 468 10.98 -8.48 29.69
N GLY A 469 11.96 -7.57 29.56
CA GLY A 469 13.35 -7.82 30.01
C GLY A 469 13.48 -8.07 31.52
N ASN A 470 12.58 -7.49 32.32
CA ASN A 470 12.54 -7.68 33.78
C ASN A 470 12.24 -9.12 34.25
N LYS A 471 11.90 -10.06 33.35
CA LYS A 471 11.76 -11.48 33.72
C LYS A 471 13.11 -12.22 33.76
N ILE A 472 14.11 -11.72 33.04
CA ILE A 472 15.50 -12.22 33.03
C ILE A 472 16.35 -11.51 34.11
N MET A 473 15.90 -10.34 34.57
CA MET A 473 16.49 -9.55 35.68
C MET A 473 16.81 -10.33 36.97
N ALA A 474 16.15 -11.46 37.22
CA ALA A 474 16.34 -12.20 38.46
C ALA A 474 17.70 -12.91 38.53
N ASP A 475 18.37 -13.16 37.39
CA ASP A 475 19.50 -14.09 37.33
C ASP A 475 20.87 -13.47 37.00
N GLU A 476 20.98 -12.16 36.78
CA GLU A 476 22.26 -11.55 36.35
C GLU A 476 22.92 -10.64 37.40
N THR A 477 24.12 -11.04 37.84
CA THR A 477 24.93 -10.39 38.87
C THR A 477 25.50 -9.02 38.46
N ARG A 478 25.61 -8.15 39.47
CA ARG A 478 26.08 -6.74 39.46
C ARG A 478 27.37 -6.47 38.66
N ALA A 479 28.27 -7.44 38.54
CA ALA A 479 29.56 -7.29 37.84
C ALA A 479 29.43 -7.17 36.30
N VAL A 480 28.37 -7.74 35.70
CA VAL A 480 28.13 -7.61 34.25
C VAL A 480 27.58 -6.22 33.92
N ARG A 481 26.79 -5.64 34.83
CA ARG A 481 26.31 -4.25 34.76
C ARG A 481 27.45 -3.25 34.76
N GLU A 482 28.42 -3.38 35.65
CA GLU A 482 29.55 -2.44 35.76
C GLU A 482 30.42 -2.42 34.49
N LYS A 483 30.56 -3.56 33.81
CA LYS A 483 31.33 -3.67 32.56
C LYS A 483 30.61 -3.08 31.34
N ILE A 484 29.28 -3.23 31.30
CA ILE A 484 28.42 -2.65 30.25
C ILE A 484 28.26 -1.14 30.46
N ASP A 485 28.11 -0.69 31.72
CA ASP A 485 28.06 0.73 32.08
C ASP A 485 29.38 1.44 31.75
N MET A 486 30.55 0.79 31.89
CA MET A 486 31.83 1.37 31.45
C MET A 486 31.90 1.56 29.93
N ILE A 487 31.49 0.56 29.15
CA ILE A 487 31.49 0.64 27.67
C ILE A 487 30.48 1.70 27.20
N LEU A 488 29.31 1.79 27.83
CA LEU A 488 28.32 2.82 27.55
C LEU A 488 28.77 4.21 28.03
N MET A 489 29.46 4.32 29.17
CA MET A 489 30.05 5.58 29.65
C MET A 489 31.15 6.09 28.74
N ASP A 490 31.97 5.23 28.12
CA ASP A 490 32.97 5.67 27.15
C ASP A 490 32.32 6.13 25.84
N VAL A 491 31.24 5.47 25.40
CA VAL A 491 30.43 5.90 24.24
C VAL A 491 29.65 7.20 24.51
N VAL A 492 29.23 7.44 25.76
CA VAL A 492 28.48 8.64 26.18
C VAL A 492 29.41 9.81 26.58
N LYS A 493 30.61 9.57 27.12
CA LYS A 493 31.59 10.63 27.41
C LYS A 493 32.11 11.32 26.15
N GLU A 494 32.14 10.63 25.02
CA GLU A 494 32.40 11.26 23.72
C GLU A 494 31.16 12.00 23.15
N TRP A 495 30.00 11.96 23.83
CA TRP A 495 28.74 12.57 23.36
C TRP A 495 28.36 13.90 24.03
N ASP A 496 29.01 14.31 25.13
CA ASP A 496 28.69 15.56 25.86
C ASP A 496 29.74 16.69 25.68
N GLY A 497 30.57 16.61 24.63
CA GLY A 497 31.63 17.60 24.35
C GLY A 497 31.18 18.96 23.79
N TYR A 498 29.96 19.43 24.05
CA TYR A 498 29.53 20.80 23.70
C TYR A 498 28.55 21.36 24.75
N GLU A 499 29.08 22.12 25.73
CA GLU A 499 28.30 23.07 26.54
C GLU A 499 28.38 24.48 25.92
N ILE A 500 27.17 25.07 25.77
CA ILE A 500 26.78 26.48 25.47
C ILE A 500 27.20 27.08 24.13
#